data_AF-A0A7X3HEL0-F1
#
_entry.id   AF-A0A7X3HEL0-F1
#
_cell.length_a   1.000
_cell.length_b   1.000
_cell.length_c   1.000
_cell.angle_alpha   90.00
_cell.angle_beta   90.00
_cell.angle_gamma   90.00
#
_symmetry.space_group_name_H-M   'P 1'
#
loop_
_entity.id
_entity.type
_entity.pdbx_description
1 polymer ?
#
loop_
_entity_poly.entity_id
_entity_poly.type
_entity_poly.pdbx_seq_one_letter_code
_entity_poly.pdbx_strand_id
1 'polypeptide(L)'
;MSTNDIFSHMGVSEHIAPALRTAAYAARAHEDGSAMTHAWLFTGAPGSGRSVAAVAFAAALECEDPHVAGCGRCPQCRSVMANA
;
A
#
# COMPACT_ATOMS: atom_id res chain seq x y z
N MET A 1 6.28 -13.80 8.83
CA MET A 1 6.29 -14.26 7.42
C MET A 1 6.26 -13.03 6.54
N SER A 2 7.39 -12.62 5.95
CA SER A 2 7.40 -11.52 4.98
C SER A 2 6.73 -12.01 3.70
N THR A 3 5.51 -11.55 3.47
CA THR A 3 4.83 -11.69 2.18
C THR A 3 5.63 -10.90 1.15
N ASN A 4 5.90 -11.49 -0.02
CA ASN A 4 6.55 -10.80 -1.12
C ASN A 4 5.57 -9.81 -1.78
N ASP A 5 5.33 -8.69 -1.09
CA ASP A 5 4.43 -7.62 -1.49
C ASP A 5 5.20 -6.29 -1.62
N ILE A 6 4.49 -5.27 -2.12
CA ILE A 6 5.04 -3.95 -2.40
C ILE A 6 5.63 -3.28 -1.16
N PHE A 7 5.10 -3.55 0.04
CA PHE A 7 5.58 -2.95 1.27
C PHE A 7 6.98 -3.48 1.62
N SER A 8 7.20 -4.79 1.44
CA SER A 8 8.54 -5.37 1.59
C SER A 8 9.50 -4.93 0.49
N HIS A 9 9.04 -4.87 -0.77
CA HIS A 9 9.87 -4.45 -1.90
C HIS A 9 10.36 -3.00 -1.77
N MET A 10 9.49 -2.11 -1.28
CA MET A 10 9.80 -0.69 -1.10
C MET A 10 10.46 -0.37 0.25
N GLY A 11 10.72 -1.37 1.11
CA GLY A 11 11.39 -1.16 2.39
C GLY A 11 10.52 -0.40 3.42
N VAL A 12 9.20 -0.58 3.37
CA VAL A 12 8.29 -0.04 4.38
C VAL A 12 8.48 -0.80 5.69
N SER A 13 8.68 -0.07 6.79
CA SER A 13 8.93 -0.64 8.13
C SER A 13 7.91 -1.71 8.51
N GLU A 14 8.38 -2.82 9.10
CA GLU A 14 7.51 -3.89 9.58
C GLU A 14 6.52 -3.43 10.67
N HIS A 15 6.79 -2.31 11.33
CA HIS A 15 5.91 -1.77 12.35
C HIS A 15 4.61 -1.20 11.77
N ILE A 16 4.63 -0.71 10.52
CA ILE A 16 3.46 -0.08 9.88
C ILE A 16 2.91 -0.87 8.69
N ALA A 17 3.74 -1.68 8.03
CA ALA A 17 3.31 -2.45 6.86
C ALA A 17 2.07 -3.33 7.11
N PRO A 18 1.89 -4.01 8.26
CA PRO A 18 0.66 -4.76 8.54
C PRO A 18 -0.60 -3.90 8.54
N ALA A 19 -0.55 -2.72 9.14
CA ALA A 19 -1.69 -1.80 9.17
C ALA A 19 -2.06 -1.32 7.76
N LEU A 20 -1.07 -0.97 6.94
CA LEU A 20 -1.27 -0.55 5.56
C LEU A 20 -1.83 -1.68 4.68
N ARG A 21 -1.39 -2.92 4.86
CA ARG A 21 -1.97 -4.09 4.16
C ARG A 21 -3.45 -4.26 4.50
N THR A 22 -3.79 -4.27 5.79
CA THR A 22 -5.18 -4.43 6.23
C THR A 22 -6.07 -3.33 5.66
N ALA A 23 -5.59 -2.08 5.70
CA ALA A 23 -6.28 -0.95 5.08
C ALA A 23 -6.50 -1.13 3.57
N ALA A 24 -5.47 -1.58 2.83
CA ALA A 24 -5.58 -1.80 1.40
C ALA A 24 -6.57 -2.93 1.06
N TYR A 25 -6.57 -4.04 1.81
CA TYR A 25 -7.55 -5.10 1.64
C TYR A 25 -8.98 -4.62 1.91
N ALA A 26 -9.20 -3.91 3.02
CA ALA A 26 -10.52 -3.39 3.38
C ALA A 26 -11.04 -2.36 2.36
N ALA A 27 -10.15 -1.52 1.80
CA ALA A 27 -10.52 -0.57 0.75
C ALA A 27 -10.92 -1.28 -0.56
N ARG A 28 -10.18 -2.34 -0.95
CA ARG A 28 -10.44 -3.11 -2.18
C ARG A 28 -11.61 -4.07 -2.09
N ALA A 29 -11.97 -4.53 -0.90
CA ALA A 29 -13.08 -5.46 -0.69
C ALA A 29 -14.46 -4.80 -0.87
N HIS A 30 -14.53 -3.46 -0.96
CA HIS A 30 -15.78 -2.70 -1.10
C HIS A 30 -16.86 -3.09 -0.08
N GLU A 31 -16.46 -3.48 1.14
CA GLU A 31 -17.41 -3.81 2.21
C GLU A 31 -18.20 -2.55 2.60
N ASP A 32 -19.49 -2.69 2.89
CA ASP A 32 -20.42 -1.57 3.18
C ASP A 32 -19.98 -0.67 4.35
N GLY A 33 -19.01 -1.10 5.17
CA GLY A 33 -18.38 -0.31 6.23
C GLY A 33 -17.14 0.50 5.82
N SER A 34 -16.62 0.31 4.61
CA SER A 34 -15.39 0.92 4.07
C SER A 34 -15.62 2.29 3.42
N ALA A 35 -16.88 2.76 3.38
CA ALA A 35 -17.35 3.92 2.61
C ALA A 35 -16.73 5.30 2.96
N MET A 36 -15.76 5.38 3.89
CA MET A 36 -15.31 6.67 4.45
C MET A 36 -13.81 6.96 4.39
N THR A 37 -12.94 6.10 3.85
CA THR A 37 -11.48 6.38 3.80
C THR A 37 -11.01 6.89 2.43
N HIS A 38 -11.48 8.09 2.08
CA HIS A 38 -11.14 8.80 0.83
C HIS A 38 -9.88 9.67 0.94
N ALA A 39 -9.30 9.79 2.14
CA ALA A 39 -8.11 10.59 2.39
C ALA A 39 -7.20 9.91 3.43
N TRP A 40 -5.89 9.90 3.16
CA TRP A 40 -4.88 9.26 3.99
C TRP A 40 -3.75 10.26 4.28
N LEU A 41 -3.31 10.34 5.53
CA LEU A 41 -2.24 11.22 5.97
C LEU A 41 -1.04 10.41 6.46
N PHE A 42 0.10 10.56 5.79
CA PHE A 42 1.38 9.95 6.16
C PHE A 42 2.28 10.99 6.83
N THR A 43 2.57 10.83 8.13
CA THR A 43 3.39 11.75 8.93
C THR A 43 4.59 11.05 9.59
N GLY A 44 5.53 11.83 10.14
CA GLY A 44 6.81 11.33 10.66
C GLY A 44 7.98 12.29 10.46
N ALA A 45 9.12 12.01 11.11
CA ALA A 45 10.34 12.82 11.04
C ALA A 45 11.03 12.72 9.66
N PRO A 46 11.82 13.73 9.22
CA PRO A 46 12.60 13.65 7.98
C PRO A 46 13.38 12.34 7.85
N GLY A 47 13.32 11.70 6.68
CA GLY A 47 13.98 10.41 6.42
C GLY A 47 13.21 9.16 6.89
N SER A 48 12.05 9.27 7.56
CA SER A 48 11.30 8.11 8.07
C SER A 48 10.58 7.27 7.01
N GLY A 49 10.81 7.51 5.72
CA GLY A 49 10.17 6.76 4.63
C GLY A 49 8.69 7.08 4.38
N ARG A 50 8.17 8.26 4.81
CA ARG A 50 6.75 8.61 4.64
C ARG A 50 6.27 8.55 3.19
N SER A 51 7.03 9.15 2.27
CA SER A 51 6.69 9.16 0.84
C SER A 51 6.71 7.74 0.26
N VAL A 52 7.71 6.95 0.66
CA VAL A 52 7.84 5.54 0.25
C VAL A 52 6.63 4.73 0.74
N ALA A 53 6.22 4.90 2.00
CA ALA A 53 5.04 4.25 2.55
C ALA A 53 3.74 4.69 1.84
N ALA A 54 3.61 5.97 1.50
CA ALA A 54 2.46 6.51 0.78
C ALA A 54 2.37 5.93 -0.64
N VAL A 55 3.49 5.88 -1.37
CA VAL A 55 3.54 5.28 -2.72
C VAL A 55 3.24 3.78 -2.66
N ALA A 56 3.86 3.05 -1.73
CA ALA A 56 3.61 1.61 -1.58
C ALA A 56 2.13 1.33 -1.29
N PHE A 57 1.51 2.16 -0.45
CA PHE A 57 0.09 2.07 -0.16
C PHE A 57 -0.79 2.39 -1.37
N ALA A 58 -0.48 3.45 -2.13
CA ALA A 58 -1.18 3.76 -3.38
C ALA A 58 -1.08 2.61 -4.40
N ALA A 59 0.10 2.02 -4.56
CA ALA A 59 0.29 0.86 -5.43
C ALA A 59 -0.49 -0.37 -4.95
N ALA A 60 -0.69 -0.52 -3.64
CA ALA A 60 -1.50 -1.60 -3.07
C ALA A 60 -3.01 -1.39 -3.31
N LEU A 61 -3.50 -0.15 -3.23
CA LEU A 61 -4.90 0.21 -3.52
C LEU A 61 -5.26 -0.07 -4.98
N GLU A 62 -4.42 0.34 -5.91
CA GLU A 62 -4.63 0.16 -7.36
C GLU A 62 -4.26 -1.24 -7.86
N CYS A 63 -3.78 -2.13 -6.99
CA CYS A 63 -3.30 -3.45 -7.40
C CYS A 63 -4.43 -4.30 -8.01
N GLU A 64 -4.18 -4.87 -9.18
CA GLU A 64 -5.12 -5.75 -9.89
C GLU A 64 -5.08 -7.22 -9.40
N ASP A 65 -4.08 -7.60 -8.60
CA ASP A 65 -3.94 -8.99 -8.13
C ASP A 65 -5.05 -9.32 -7.10
N PRO A 66 -5.87 -10.37 -7.32
CA PRO A 66 -7.00 -10.68 -6.45
C PRO A 66 -6.58 -11.27 -5.10
N HIS A 67 -5.35 -11.78 -4.98
CA HIS A 67 -4.86 -12.48 -3.80
C HIS A 67 -3.85 -11.66 -2.98
N VAL A 68 -3.17 -10.70 -3.61
CA VAL A 68 -2.15 -9.86 -2.97
C VAL A 68 -2.45 -8.38 -3.19
N ALA A 69 -2.74 -7.64 -2.12
CA ALA A 69 -2.79 -6.18 -2.17
C ALA A 69 -1.38 -5.60 -2.32
N GLY A 70 -1.01 -5.23 -3.55
CA GLY A 70 0.31 -4.71 -3.91
C GLY A 70 1.30 -5.79 -4.32
N CYS A 71 1.08 -6.45 -5.46
CA CYS A 71 1.96 -7.52 -5.94
C CYS A 71 3.29 -7.02 -6.55
N GLY A 72 3.43 -5.70 -6.78
CA GLY A 72 4.65 -5.07 -7.31
C GLY A 72 4.94 -5.34 -8.79
N ARG A 73 4.13 -6.16 -9.47
CA ARG A 73 4.40 -6.62 -10.85
C ARG A 73 3.28 -6.37 -11.85
N CYS A 74 2.06 -6.07 -11.40
CA CYS A 74 0.96 -5.74 -12.30
C CYS A 74 1.15 -4.33 -12.91
N PRO A 75 0.49 -4.03 -14.05
CA PRO A 75 0.55 -2.73 -14.70
C PRO A 75 0.27 -1.55 -13.77
N GLN A 76 -0.73 -1.64 -12.89
CA GLN A 76 -1.06 -0.54 -11.95
C GLN A 76 0.03 -0.32 -10.90
N CYS A 77 0.52 -1.39 -10.25
CA CYS A 77 1.63 -1.26 -9.30
C CYS A 77 2.85 -0.61 -9.98
N ARG A 78 3.18 -1.02 -11.22
CA ARG A 78 4.29 -0.43 -11.99
C ARG A 78 4.05 1.03 -12.35
N SER A 79 2.82 1.38 -12.73
CA SER A 79 2.43 2.75 -13.06
C SER A 79 2.59 3.70 -11.88
N VAL A 80 2.12 3.29 -10.69
CA VAL A 80 2.27 4.06 -9.45
C VAL A 80 3.75 4.22 -9.09
N MET A 81 4.54 3.13 -9.15
CA MET A 81 5.97 3.18 -8.84
C MET A 81 6.80 3.99 -9.83
N ALA A 82 6.39 4.09 -11.10
CA ALA A 82 7.14 4.83 -12.11
C ALA A 82 7.19 6.35 -11.84
N ASN A 83 6.27 6.86 -11.02
CA ASN A 83 6.15 8.27 -10.68
C ASN A 83 6.53 8.56 -9.21
N ALA A 84 7.25 7.62 -8.58
CA ALA A 84 7.63 7.63 -7.18
C ALA A 84 9.05 8.16 -6.92
#